data_AF-A0A496V9T7-F1
#
_entry.id   AF-A0A496V9T7-F1
#
_cell.length_a   1.000
_cell.length_b   1.000
_cell.length_c   1.000
_cell.angle_alpha   90.00
_cell.angle_beta   90.00
_cell.angle_gamma   90.00
#
_symmetry.space_group_name_H-M   'P 1'
#
loop_
_entity.id
_entity.type
_entity.pdbx_description
1 polymer ?
#
loop_
_entity_poly.entity_id
_entity_poly.type
_entity_poly.pdbx_seq_one_letter_code
_entity_poly.pdbx_strand_id
1 'polypeptide(L)'
;MELSELKSKLQQIEAGLPLSAFSIYHSFCRNGRLINVGITMRLKKRAIKDRVWKSKSMLKALKNAAYGFDDKQTRSRGGADGIFLIDRQFTPKNEMMKKLFDGFFDQPKSGLIEIATTLDVEPSVLLPVRVVSHDLRLLGVLYRAEKEDWLILVDCDVSSSKL
;
A
#
# COMPACT_ATOMS: atom_id res chain seq x y z
N MET A 1 -18.09 2.58 5.87
CA MET A 1 -17.08 3.57 6.32
C MET A 1 -17.06 4.72 5.33
N GLU A 2 -17.33 5.90 5.87
CA GLU A 2 -17.38 7.17 5.16
C GLU A 2 -15.97 7.75 4.96
N LEU A 3 -15.82 8.61 3.94
CA LEU A 3 -14.51 9.23 3.65
C LEU A 3 -14.05 10.17 4.78
N SER A 4 -14.98 10.79 5.50
CA SER A 4 -14.70 11.63 6.67
C SER A 4 -14.06 10.82 7.81
N GLU A 5 -14.59 9.64 8.11
CA GLU A 5 -14.06 8.71 9.12
C GLU A 5 -12.64 8.26 8.77
N LEU A 6 -12.43 7.89 7.50
CA LEU A 6 -11.13 7.52 6.96
C LEU A 6 -10.10 8.66 7.12
N LYS A 7 -10.51 9.90 6.85
CA LYS A 7 -9.65 11.08 7.00
C LYS A 7 -9.27 11.34 8.46
N SER A 8 -10.23 11.20 9.39
CA SER A 8 -9.97 11.37 10.82
C SER A 8 -8.99 10.32 11.37
N LYS A 9 -9.15 9.04 11.00
CA LYS A 9 -8.18 7.99 11.35
C LYS A 9 -6.79 8.29 10.82
N LEU A 10 -6.71 8.81 9.59
CA LEU A 10 -5.42 9.11 8.96
C LEU A 10 -4.73 10.26 9.70
N GLN A 11 -5.50 11.24 10.18
CA GLN A 11 -5.01 12.35 11.00
C GLN A 11 -4.47 11.87 12.35
N GLN A 12 -5.15 10.90 13.00
CA GLN A 12 -4.76 10.38 14.32
C GLN A 12 -3.40 9.69 14.30
N ILE A 13 -3.08 8.94 13.25
CA ILE A 13 -1.82 8.20 13.17
C ILE A 13 -0.62 9.09 12.77
N GLU A 14 -0.85 10.32 12.29
CA GLU A 14 0.22 11.13 11.69
C GLU A 14 1.38 11.43 12.65
N ALA A 15 1.09 11.59 13.95
CA ALA A 15 2.09 11.86 14.97
C ALA A 15 2.97 10.64 15.28
N GLY A 16 2.47 9.41 15.04
CA GLY A 16 3.20 8.16 15.25
C GLY A 16 4.09 7.74 14.07
N LEU A 17 3.82 8.25 12.87
CA LEU A 17 4.56 7.89 11.66
C LEU A 17 6.09 8.13 11.74
N PRO A 18 6.63 9.18 12.40
CA PRO A 18 8.08 9.35 12.53
C PRO A 18 8.73 8.38 13.53
N LEU A 19 7.94 7.73 14.39
CA LEU A 19 8.42 6.98 15.55
C LEU A 19 8.44 5.46 15.33
N SER A 20 7.94 4.99 14.19
CA SER A 20 7.75 3.57 13.88
C SER A 20 8.01 3.30 12.40
N ALA A 21 8.29 2.04 12.04
CA ALA A 21 8.43 1.64 10.64
C ALA A 21 7.12 1.93 9.87
N PHE A 22 5.98 1.69 10.51
CA PHE A 22 4.65 2.05 10.05
C PHE A 22 3.70 2.19 11.26
N SER A 23 2.61 2.93 11.06
CA SER A 23 1.51 2.99 12.03
C SER A 23 0.26 2.34 11.45
N ILE A 24 -0.43 1.53 12.25
CA ILE A 24 -1.69 0.91 11.83
C ILE A 24 -2.76 1.97 11.68
N TYR A 25 -3.21 2.13 10.44
CA TYR A 25 -4.26 3.05 10.06
C TYR A 25 -5.64 2.48 10.38
N HIS A 26 -5.89 1.27 9.92
CA HIS A 26 -7.14 0.57 10.12
C HIS A 26 -6.99 -0.91 9.78
N SER A 27 -7.88 -1.74 10.32
CA SER A 27 -7.97 -3.14 9.95
C SER A 27 -9.35 -3.45 9.39
N PHE A 28 -9.39 -4.21 8.30
CA PHE A 28 -10.63 -4.68 7.66
C PHE A 28 -10.80 -6.18 7.90
N CYS A 29 -12.03 -6.67 7.87
CA CYS A 29 -12.30 -8.11 7.88
C CYS A 29 -12.92 -8.53 6.54
N ARG A 30 -12.33 -9.53 5.89
CA ARG A 30 -12.81 -10.09 4.62
C ARG A 30 -12.67 -11.60 4.64
N ASN A 31 -13.77 -12.31 4.41
CA ASN A 31 -13.79 -13.78 4.34
C ASN A 31 -13.14 -14.46 5.57
N GLY A 32 -13.36 -13.89 6.77
CA GLY A 32 -12.80 -14.41 8.02
C GLY A 32 -11.31 -14.09 8.25
N ARG A 33 -10.67 -13.32 7.36
CA ARG A 33 -9.29 -12.84 7.50
C ARG A 33 -9.25 -11.38 7.89
N LEU A 34 -8.36 -11.03 8.82
CA LEU A 34 -8.06 -9.65 9.17
C LEU A 34 -7.04 -9.07 8.19
N ILE A 35 -7.25 -7.84 7.73
CA ILE A 35 -6.35 -7.12 6.83
C ILE A 35 -5.89 -5.86 7.56
N ASN A 36 -4.70 -5.90 8.15
CA ASN A 36 -4.08 -4.78 8.84
C ASN A 36 -3.45 -3.83 7.82
N VAL A 37 -3.90 -2.58 7.77
CA VAL A 37 -3.36 -1.57 6.84
C VAL A 37 -2.43 -0.64 7.60
N GLY A 38 -1.15 -0.70 7.29
CA GLY A 38 -0.10 0.17 7.81
C GLY A 38 0.23 1.32 6.86
N ILE A 39 0.49 2.50 7.42
CA ILE A 39 0.95 3.68 6.68
C ILE A 39 2.35 4.03 7.16
N THR A 40 3.23 4.34 6.20
CA THR A 40 4.61 4.76 6.48
C THR A 40 4.78 6.27 6.38
N MET A 41 5.82 6.80 7.04
CA MET A 41 6.27 8.18 6.82
C MET A 41 6.66 8.42 5.35
N ARG A 42 7.23 7.40 4.70
CA ARG A 42 7.61 7.46 3.29
C ARG A 42 6.40 7.73 2.40
N LEU A 43 5.31 6.99 2.59
CA LEU A 43 4.06 7.22 1.86
C LEU A 43 3.55 8.65 2.09
N LYS A 44 3.51 9.11 3.35
CA LYS A 44 3.05 10.47 3.66
C LYS A 44 3.86 11.52 2.90
N LYS A 45 5.20 11.44 2.95
CA LYS A 45 6.09 12.38 2.23
C LYS A 45 5.83 12.36 0.73
N ARG A 46 5.70 11.18 0.13
CA ARG A 46 5.42 11.05 -1.31
C ARG A 46 4.05 11.59 -1.69
N ALA A 47 3.01 11.19 -0.97
CA ALA A 47 1.64 11.62 -1.23
C ALA A 47 1.46 13.15 -1.05
N ILE A 48 2.21 13.78 -0.13
CA ILE A 48 2.26 15.25 -0.01
C ILE A 48 2.91 15.85 -1.26
N LYS A 49 4.07 15.33 -1.67
CA LYS A 49 4.78 15.79 -2.87
C LYS A 49 3.90 15.71 -4.13
N ASP A 50 3.15 14.62 -4.25
CA ASP A 50 2.26 14.36 -5.39
C ASP A 50 0.86 14.99 -5.19
N ARG A 51 0.66 15.77 -4.13
CA ARG A 51 -0.59 16.50 -3.79
C ARG A 51 -1.84 15.62 -3.64
N VAL A 52 -1.65 14.37 -3.21
CA VAL A 52 -2.73 13.40 -2.97
C VAL A 52 -2.93 13.03 -1.50
N TRP A 53 -2.09 13.52 -0.58
CA TRP A 53 -2.26 13.25 0.85
C TRP A 53 -3.63 13.70 1.37
N LYS A 54 -4.38 12.78 1.98
CA LYS A 54 -5.77 13.00 2.48
C LYS A 54 -6.77 13.46 1.40
N SER A 55 -6.44 13.31 0.11
CA SER A 55 -7.37 13.63 -0.98
C SER A 55 -8.49 12.61 -1.08
N LYS A 56 -9.58 12.95 -1.79
CA LYS A 56 -10.68 12.02 -2.07
C LYS A 56 -10.19 10.74 -2.78
N SER A 57 -9.26 10.86 -3.72
CA SER A 57 -8.71 9.71 -4.45
C SER A 57 -7.87 8.80 -3.56
N MET A 58 -7.06 9.36 -2.66
CA MET A 58 -6.30 8.59 -1.67
C MET A 58 -7.22 7.87 -0.69
N LEU A 59 -8.23 8.56 -0.15
CA LEU A 59 -9.15 7.96 0.80
C LEU A 59 -9.98 6.83 0.16
N LYS A 60 -10.39 6.98 -1.12
CA LYS A 60 -11.00 5.89 -1.89
C LYS A 60 -10.05 4.71 -2.06
N ALA A 61 -8.78 4.96 -2.43
CA ALA A 61 -7.79 3.90 -2.56
C ALA A 61 -7.55 3.16 -1.23
N LEU A 62 -7.48 3.87 -0.10
CA LEU A 62 -7.38 3.26 1.23
C LEU A 62 -8.61 2.40 1.57
N LYS A 63 -9.81 2.85 1.19
CA LYS A 63 -11.05 2.07 1.35
C LYS A 63 -11.01 0.77 0.54
N ASN A 64 -10.39 0.78 -0.64
CA ASN A 64 -10.28 -0.40 -1.50
C ASN A 64 -9.37 -1.50 -0.92
N ALA A 65 -8.57 -1.22 0.12
CA ALA A 65 -7.90 -2.28 0.86
C ALA A 65 -8.90 -3.29 1.48
N ALA A 66 -10.15 -2.88 1.72
CA ALA A 66 -11.22 -3.75 2.21
C ALA A 66 -11.59 -4.89 1.24
N TYR A 67 -11.28 -4.77 -0.05
CA TYR A 67 -11.48 -5.87 -1.00
C TYR A 67 -10.58 -7.07 -0.69
N GLY A 68 -9.46 -6.83 -0.01
CA GLY A 68 -8.47 -7.85 0.33
C GLY A 68 -7.63 -8.32 -0.86
N PHE A 69 -6.76 -9.27 -0.58
CA PHE A 69 -5.97 -9.97 -1.57
C PHE A 69 -6.67 -11.26 -1.99
N ASP A 70 -6.78 -11.50 -3.30
CA ASP A 70 -7.39 -12.71 -3.86
C ASP A 70 -6.31 -13.63 -4.45
N ASP A 71 -6.15 -14.81 -3.84
CA ASP A 71 -5.22 -15.84 -4.29
C ASP A 71 -5.54 -16.42 -5.67
N LYS A 72 -6.81 -16.39 -6.06
CA LYS A 72 -7.26 -16.85 -7.38
C LYS A 72 -7.09 -15.77 -8.44
N GLN A 73 -7.00 -14.51 -8.04
CA GLN A 73 -6.87 -13.35 -8.93
C GLN A 73 -5.79 -12.39 -8.44
N THR A 74 -4.55 -12.90 -8.32
CA THR A 74 -3.41 -12.12 -7.81
C THR A 74 -2.97 -10.99 -8.73
N ARG A 75 -3.43 -10.99 -10.00
CA ARG A 75 -3.08 -10.00 -11.03
C ARG A 75 -4.35 -9.33 -11.57
N SER A 76 -4.33 -8.00 -11.68
CA SER A 76 -5.39 -7.25 -12.36
C SER A 76 -5.13 -7.17 -13.86
N ARG A 77 -6.12 -7.60 -14.67
CA ARG A 77 -6.13 -7.42 -16.14
C ARG A 77 -6.65 -6.03 -16.57
N GLY A 78 -6.94 -5.15 -15.61
CA GLY A 78 -7.48 -3.80 -15.84
C GLY A 78 -8.87 -3.62 -15.23
N GLY A 79 -9.18 -2.42 -14.75
CA GLY A 79 -10.53 -2.00 -14.32
C GLY A 79 -11.04 -2.53 -12.98
N ALA A 80 -10.37 -3.52 -12.36
CA ALA A 80 -10.78 -4.06 -11.07
C ALA A 80 -10.14 -3.32 -9.89
N ASP A 81 -10.95 -3.03 -8.87
CA ASP A 81 -10.49 -2.59 -7.55
C ASP A 81 -9.98 -3.79 -6.73
N GLY A 82 -8.95 -3.57 -5.92
CA GLY A 82 -8.38 -4.63 -5.07
C GLY A 82 -6.90 -4.48 -4.81
N ILE A 83 -6.33 -5.48 -4.15
CA ILE A 83 -4.89 -5.62 -3.89
C ILE A 83 -4.31 -6.61 -4.91
N PHE A 84 -3.33 -6.16 -5.70
CA PHE A 84 -2.74 -6.97 -6.77
C PHE A 84 -1.22 -6.98 -6.68
N LEU A 85 -0.61 -8.11 -7.02
CA LEU A 85 0.84 -8.24 -7.12
C LEU A 85 1.41 -7.35 -8.22
N ILE A 86 2.60 -6.84 -7.97
CA ILE A 86 3.46 -6.23 -8.98
C ILE A 86 4.60 -7.21 -9.27
N ASP A 87 4.76 -7.58 -10.53
CA ASP A 87 5.79 -8.52 -10.98
C ASP A 87 6.99 -7.77 -11.57
N ARG A 88 8.22 -8.26 -11.32
CA ARG A 88 9.45 -7.78 -11.96
C ARG A 88 9.54 -8.16 -13.44
N GLN A 89 8.79 -9.17 -13.88
CA GLN A 89 8.91 -9.77 -15.21
C GLN A 89 8.21 -8.96 -16.32
N PHE A 90 7.40 -7.96 -15.99
CA PHE A 90 6.72 -7.16 -17.01
C PHE A 90 7.71 -6.27 -17.78
N THR A 91 7.69 -6.38 -19.11
CA THR A 91 8.57 -5.63 -20.01
C THR A 91 7.74 -4.89 -21.07
N PRO A 92 7.98 -3.59 -21.31
CA PRO A 92 8.97 -2.73 -20.64
C PRO A 92 8.57 -2.37 -19.20
N LYS A 93 9.57 -2.11 -18.33
CA LYS A 93 9.31 -1.67 -16.95
C LYS A 93 8.45 -0.40 -16.93
N ASN A 94 7.32 -0.43 -16.23
CA ASN A 94 6.48 0.75 -16.02
C ASN A 94 6.89 1.56 -14.77
N GLU A 95 6.31 2.74 -14.59
CA GLU A 95 6.64 3.64 -13.48
C GLU A 95 6.36 3.05 -12.09
N MET A 96 5.28 2.29 -11.91
CA MET A 96 5.01 1.61 -10.63
C MET A 96 6.12 0.62 -10.27
N MET A 97 6.61 -0.14 -11.25
CA MET A 97 7.71 -1.08 -11.05
C MET A 97 9.00 -0.36 -10.66
N LYS A 98 9.34 0.75 -11.33
CA LYS A 98 10.52 1.55 -10.96
C LYS A 98 10.40 2.11 -9.55
N LYS A 99 9.24 2.67 -9.18
CA LYS A 99 9.01 3.21 -7.83
C LYS A 99 9.15 2.15 -6.74
N LEU A 100 8.58 0.97 -6.98
CA LEU A 100 8.54 -0.09 -5.97
C LEU A 100 9.84 -0.90 -5.91
N PHE A 101 10.40 -1.32 -7.04
CA PHE A 101 11.64 -2.11 -7.05
C PHE A 101 12.86 -1.22 -6.89
N ASP A 102 13.16 -0.42 -7.93
CA ASP A 102 14.37 0.40 -7.95
C ASP A 102 14.33 1.47 -6.83
N GLY A 103 13.15 2.00 -6.50
CA GLY A 103 12.98 3.07 -5.51
C GLY A 103 12.73 2.63 -4.07
N PHE A 104 12.41 1.35 -3.81
CA PHE A 104 12.08 0.87 -2.47
C PHE A 104 12.70 -0.50 -2.15
N PHE A 105 12.39 -1.57 -2.87
CA PHE A 105 12.92 -2.90 -2.56
C PHE A 105 14.45 -3.00 -2.70
N ASP A 106 15.00 -2.41 -3.76
CA ASP A 106 16.42 -2.54 -4.10
C ASP A 106 17.25 -1.38 -3.52
N GLN A 107 16.59 -0.42 -2.87
CA GLN A 107 17.23 0.78 -2.34
C GLN A 107 17.64 0.57 -0.87
N PRO A 108 18.93 0.79 -0.52
CA PRO A 108 19.36 0.78 0.87
C PRO A 108 18.62 1.83 1.71
N LYS A 109 18.30 1.49 2.96
CA LYS A 109 17.60 2.37 3.93
C LYS A 109 16.24 2.86 3.42
N SER A 110 15.56 2.07 2.60
CA SER A 110 14.25 2.42 2.06
C SER A 110 13.11 2.33 3.07
N GLY A 111 13.29 1.59 4.16
CA GLY A 111 12.27 1.20 5.12
C GLY A 111 11.86 -0.28 5.02
N LEU A 112 12.33 -1.03 4.01
CA LEU A 112 11.92 -2.44 3.81
C LEU A 112 12.37 -3.34 4.97
N ILE A 113 13.63 -3.22 5.39
CA ILE A 113 14.21 -4.04 6.47
C ILE A 113 13.49 -3.73 7.78
N GLU A 114 13.23 -2.45 8.06
CA GLU A 114 12.54 -2.00 9.26
C GLU A 114 11.10 -2.52 9.33
N ILE A 115 10.40 -2.59 8.18
CA ILE A 115 9.06 -3.20 8.10
C ILE A 115 9.16 -4.71 8.38
N ALA A 116 10.09 -5.40 7.74
CA ALA A 116 10.29 -6.84 7.91
C ALA A 116 10.61 -7.20 9.38
N THR A 117 11.52 -6.46 10.01
CA THR A 117 11.85 -6.60 11.45
C THR A 117 10.64 -6.34 12.33
N THR A 118 9.83 -5.31 12.04
CA THR A 118 8.63 -4.99 12.83
C THR A 118 7.58 -6.10 12.75
N LEU A 119 7.51 -6.81 11.63
CA LEU A 119 6.61 -7.94 11.40
C LEU A 119 7.21 -9.29 11.83
N ASP A 120 8.47 -9.31 12.28
CA ASP A 120 9.24 -10.52 12.61
C ASP A 120 9.32 -11.52 11.44
N VAL A 121 9.65 -11.02 10.25
CA VAL A 121 9.77 -11.84 9.03
C VAL A 121 11.01 -11.49 8.21
N GLU A 122 11.41 -12.42 7.35
CA GLU A 122 12.43 -12.19 6.33
C GLU A 122 11.93 -11.22 5.24
N PRO A 123 12.74 -10.25 4.77
CA PRO A 123 12.31 -9.32 3.70
C PRO A 123 11.82 -10.02 2.43
N SER A 124 12.34 -11.22 2.13
CA SER A 124 11.98 -11.99 0.93
C SER A 124 10.55 -12.51 0.91
N VAL A 125 9.86 -12.58 2.06
CA VAL A 125 8.44 -13.02 2.11
C VAL A 125 7.46 -11.87 1.86
N LEU A 126 7.96 -10.63 1.81
CA LEU A 126 7.15 -9.43 1.56
C LEU A 126 6.79 -9.33 0.08
N LEU A 127 5.50 -9.41 -0.22
CA LEU A 127 4.99 -9.38 -1.58
C LEU A 127 4.82 -7.93 -2.07
N PRO A 128 5.43 -7.53 -3.19
CA PRO A 128 5.20 -6.21 -3.79
C PRO A 128 3.76 -6.11 -4.32
N VAL A 129 3.00 -5.13 -3.85
CA VAL A 129 1.58 -4.97 -4.22
C VAL A 129 1.21 -3.55 -4.59
N ARG A 130 0.09 -3.42 -5.30
CA ARG A 130 -0.67 -2.18 -5.47
C ARG A 130 -2.10 -2.35 -4.98
N VAL A 131 -2.62 -1.31 -4.35
CA VAL A 131 -4.05 -1.12 -4.12
C VAL A 131 -4.58 -0.21 -5.22
N VAL A 132 -5.52 -0.73 -5.99
CA VAL A 132 -6.06 -0.01 -7.15
C VAL A 132 -7.33 0.75 -6.76
N SER A 133 -7.36 2.01 -7.18
CA SER A 133 -8.54 2.85 -7.29
C SER A 133 -8.51 3.49 -8.68
N HIS A 134 -9.67 3.93 -9.16
CA HIS A 134 -9.84 4.55 -10.47
C HIS A 134 -8.80 5.67 -10.76
N ASP A 135 -8.55 6.53 -9.77
CA ASP A 135 -7.75 7.75 -9.94
C ASP A 135 -6.31 7.63 -9.39
N LEU A 136 -6.02 6.58 -8.62
CA LEU A 136 -4.77 6.46 -7.85
C LEU A 136 -4.46 4.99 -7.56
N ARG A 137 -3.19 4.62 -7.65
CA ARG A 137 -2.70 3.38 -7.02
C ARG A 137 -1.84 3.71 -5.80
N LEU A 138 -2.09 3.00 -4.70
CA LEU A 138 -1.19 3.00 -3.56
C LEU A 138 -0.25 1.80 -3.71
N LEU A 139 1.04 2.00 -3.50
CA LEU A 139 2.06 0.97 -3.62
C LEU A 139 2.52 0.56 -2.23
N GLY A 140 2.80 -0.73 -2.06
CA GLY A 140 3.11 -1.27 -0.76
C GLY A 140 3.74 -2.65 -0.81
N VAL A 141 3.86 -3.21 0.39
CA VAL A 141 4.21 -4.61 0.61
C VAL A 141 3.06 -5.30 1.32
N LEU A 142 2.88 -6.59 1.02
CA LEU A 142 1.90 -7.45 1.63
C LEU A 142 2.63 -8.62 2.28
N TYR A 143 2.44 -8.81 3.58
CA TYR A 143 2.77 -10.06 4.26
C TYR A 143 1.48 -10.83 4.53
N ARG A 144 1.51 -12.15 4.31
CA ARG A 144 0.37 -13.03 4.53
C ARG A 144 0.70 -14.03 5.63
N ALA A 145 0.22 -13.74 6.84
CA ALA A 145 0.27 -14.66 7.95
C ALA A 145 -0.86 -15.69 7.84
N GLU A 146 -0.90 -16.67 8.75
CA GLU A 146 -1.87 -17.77 8.68
C GLU A 146 -3.34 -17.30 8.64
N LYS A 147 -3.69 -16.27 9.43
CA LYS A 147 -5.09 -15.79 9.59
C LYS A 147 -5.30 -14.30 9.30
N GLU A 148 -4.22 -13.60 8.98
CA GLU A 148 -4.26 -12.17 8.74
C GLU A 148 -3.27 -11.77 7.64
N ASP A 149 -3.56 -10.65 7.02
CA ASP A 149 -2.76 -10.04 5.98
C ASP A 149 -2.30 -8.66 6.49
N TRP A 150 -1.03 -8.34 6.30
CA TRP A 150 -0.42 -7.07 6.67
C TRP A 150 -0.06 -6.30 5.40
N LEU A 151 -0.86 -5.30 5.08
CA LEU A 151 -0.66 -4.41 3.94
C LEU A 151 0.02 -3.12 4.42
N ILE A 152 1.30 -2.95 4.11
CA ILE A 152 2.08 -1.77 4.50
C ILE A 152 2.32 -0.88 3.27
N LEU A 153 1.76 0.32 3.29
CA LEU A 153 1.79 1.24 2.14
C LEU A 153 3.00 2.19 2.22
N VAL A 154 3.74 2.30 1.11
CA VAL A 154 5.08 2.90 1.06
C VAL A 154 5.24 4.00 0.01
N ASP A 155 4.44 3.97 -1.06
CA ASP A 155 4.54 4.94 -2.17
C ASP A 155 3.17 5.08 -2.88
N CYS A 156 3.06 5.97 -3.86
CA CYS A 156 1.85 6.15 -4.65
C CYS A 156 2.13 6.41 -6.12
N ASP A 157 1.19 5.99 -6.96
CA ASP A 157 1.19 6.22 -8.38
C ASP A 157 -0.09 6.91 -8.80
N VAL A 158 0.01 8.21 -9.03
CA VAL A 158 -1.06 9.01 -9.62
C VAL A 158 -1.16 8.59 -11.07
N SER A 159 -2.30 8.00 -11.46
CA SER A 159 -2.53 7.69 -12.87
C SER A 159 -2.49 9.02 -13.63
N SER A 160 -1.55 9.17 -14.56
CA SER A 160 -1.47 10.30 -15.49
C SER A 160 -2.62 10.24 -16.50
N SER A 161 -3.85 10.15 -16.03
CA SER A 161 -5.05 10.28 -16.87
C SER A 161 -5.39 11.78 -16.94
N LYS A 162 -4.49 12.55 -17.54
CA LYS A 162 -4.75 13.88 -18.11
C LYS A 162 -3.95 14.00 -19.40
N LEU A 163 -4.52 13.44 -20.46
CA LEU A 163 -4.47 14.06 -21.78
C LEU A 163 -5.89 14.55 -22.05
#